data_AF-A0A914EDT0-F1
#
_entry.id   AF-A0A914EDT0-F1
#
_cell.length_a   1.000
_cell.length_b   1.000
_cell.length_c   1.000
_cell.angle_alpha   90.00
_cell.angle_beta   90.00
_cell.angle_gamma   90.00
#
_symmetry.space_group_name_H-M   'P 1'
#
loop_
_entity.id
_entity.type
_entity.pdbx_description
1 polymer ?
#
loop_
_entity_poly.entity_id
_entity_poly.type
_entity_poly.pdbx_seq_one_letter_code
_entity_poly.pdbx_strand_id
1 'polypeptide(L)' 'MTSFQTEFISGKKIAIFNQQYGNEEIARVIALGKMQKDDEDPFALVNLKLLIDRYNEWKREFPQIQVHKH' A
#
# COMPACT_ATOMS: atom_id res chain seq x y z
N MET A 1 -7.14 -9.07 -15.82
CA MET A 1 -7.22 -9.32 -14.36
C MET A 1 -5.88 -8.97 -13.76
N THR A 2 -5.86 -8.04 -12.82
CA THR A 2 -4.68 -7.64 -12.04
C THR A 2 -4.18 -8.86 -11.25
N SER A 3 -3.01 -9.39 -11.60
CA SER A 3 -2.40 -10.52 -10.88
C SER A 3 -1.55 -9.99 -9.73
N PHE A 4 -1.91 -10.34 -8.50
CA PHE A 4 -1.19 -9.96 -7.30
C PHE A 4 -1.13 -11.12 -6.32
N GLN A 5 -0.06 -11.17 -5.53
CA GLN A 5 0.07 -12.09 -4.40
C GLN A 5 -0.35 -11.38 -3.13
N THR A 6 -0.77 -12.14 -2.12
CA THR A 6 -1.13 -11.60 -0.81
C THR A 6 -0.27 -12.22 0.26
N GLU A 7 0.32 -11.37 1.09
CA GLU A 7 1.10 -11.74 2.26
C GLU A 7 0.53 -11.09 3.52
N PHE A 8 0.95 -11.57 4.68
CA PHE A 8 0.60 -10.99 5.98
C PHE A 8 1.87 -10.51 6.68
N ILE A 9 1.91 -9.24 7.03
CA ILE A 9 2.98 -8.66 7.87
C ILE A 9 2.32 -8.10 9.13
N SER A 10 2.70 -8.61 10.30
CA SER A 10 2.20 -8.17 11.61
C SER A 10 0.66 -8.10 11.68
N GLY A 11 -0.02 -9.09 11.11
CA GLY A 11 -1.49 -9.16 11.08
C GLY A 11 -2.17 -8.23 10.07
N LYS A 12 -1.41 -7.48 9.26
CA LYS A 12 -1.92 -6.65 8.18
C LYS A 12 -1.79 -7.40 6.85
N LYS A 13 -2.86 -7.40 6.06
CA LYS A 13 -2.89 -7.98 4.72
C LYS A 13 -2.18 -7.03 3.74
N ILE A 14 -1.20 -7.53 3.02
CA ILE A 14 -0.42 -6.79 2.04
C ILE A 14 -0.62 -7.43 0.67
N ALA A 15 -0.95 -6.61 -0.32
CA ALA A 15 -1.02 -7.03 -1.72
C ALA A 15 0.28 -6.65 -2.44
N ILE A 16 0.91 -7.64 -3.07
CA ILE A 16 2.15 -7.50 -3.85
C ILE A 16 1.79 -7.60 -5.33
N PHE A 17 1.99 -6.51 -6.05
CA PHE A 17 1.66 -6.43 -7.46
C PHE A 17 2.91 -6.60 -8.32
N ASN A 18 2.82 -7.43 -9.37
CA ASN A 18 3.92 -7.67 -10.30
C ASN A 18 4.10 -6.53 -11.32
N GLN A 19 3.13 -5.62 -11.40
CA GLN A 19 3.13 -4.45 -12.27
C GLN A 19 2.69 -3.23 -11.47
N GLN A 20 3.02 -2.03 -11.98
CA GLN A 20 2.59 -0.80 -11.34
C GLN A 20 1.11 -0.54 -11.65
N TYR A 21 0.32 -0.39 -10.60
CA TYR A 21 -1.10 -0.03 -10.69
C TYR A 21 -1.35 1.29 -9.98
N GLY A 22 -2.37 2.02 -10.43
CA GLY A 22 -2.82 3.24 -9.76
C GLY A 22 -3.52 2.92 -8.43
N ASN A 23 -3.32 3.76 -7.41
CA ASN A 23 -4.02 3.59 -6.13
C ASN A 23 -5.54 3.62 -6.31
N GLU A 24 -6.05 4.47 -7.19
CA GLU A 24 -7.49 4.59 -7.50
C GLU A 24 -8.04 3.32 -8.16
N GLU A 25 -7.26 2.71 -9.06
CA GLU A 25 -7.64 1.46 -9.72
C GLU A 25 -7.76 0.32 -8.69
N ILE A 26 -6.77 0.19 -7.80
CA ILE A 26 -6.80 -0.80 -6.71
C ILE A 26 -7.97 -0.52 -5.76
N ALA A 27 -8.18 0.73 -5.35
CA ALA A 27 -9.29 1.10 -4.47
C ALA A 27 -10.64 0.74 -5.08
N ARG A 28 -10.81 0.96 -6.39
CA ARG A 28 -12.03 0.58 -7.13
C ARG A 28 -12.24 -0.92 -7.13
N VAL A 29 -11.20 -1.73 -7.40
CA VAL A 29 -11.31 -3.19 -7.38
C VAL A 29 -11.70 -3.70 -5.98
N ILE A 30 -11.12 -3.14 -4.92
CA ILE A 30 -11.47 -3.50 -3.53
C ILE A 30 -12.93 -3.12 -3.24
N ALA A 31 -13.35 -1.91 -3.60
CA ALA A 31 -14.71 -1.44 -3.39
C ALA A 31 -15.74 -2.33 -4.10
N LEU A 32 -15.49 -2.70 -5.37
CA LEU A 32 -16.36 -3.62 -6.11
C LEU A 32 -16.43 -5.01 -5.45
N GLY A 33 -15.29 -5.52 -4.97
CA GLY A 33 -15.24 -6.80 -4.27
C GLY A 33 -15.98 -6.81 -2.93
N LYS A 34 -15.99 -5.66 -2.23
CA LYS A 34 -16.77 -5.45 -1.00
C LYS A 34 -18.27 -5.34 -1.29
N MET A 35 -18.66 -4.57 -2.30
CA MET A 35 -20.07 -4.48 -2.75
C MET A 35 -20.66 -5.85 -3.11
N GLN A 36 -19.88 -6.71 -3.79
CA GLN A 36 -20.32 -8.08 -4.12
C GLN A 36 -20.55 -8.97 -2.90
N LYS A 37 -19.99 -8.60 -1.74
CA LYS A 37 -20.08 -9.34 -0.48
C LYS A 37 -20.99 -8.67 0.56
N ASP A 38 -21.68 -7.60 0.17
CA ASP A 38 -22.49 -6.77 1.08
C ASP A 38 -21.69 -6.26 2.30
N ASP A 39 -20.39 -6.01 2.08
CA ASP A 39 -19.46 -5.55 3.11
C ASP A 39 -19.29 -4.02 3.01
N GLU A 40 -19.94 -3.28 3.92
CA GLU A 40 -19.92 -1.81 3.96
C GLU A 40 -18.78 -1.24 4.82
N ASP A 41 -17.91 -2.08 5.42
CA ASP A 41 -16.89 -1.57 6.33
C ASP A 41 -15.89 -0.63 5.63
N PRO A 42 -15.54 0.52 6.24
CA PRO A 42 -14.56 1.42 5.65
C PRO A 42 -13.19 0.73 5.56
N PHE A 43 -12.43 1.05 4.51
CA PHE A 43 -11.06 0.55 4.34
C PHE A 43 -10.09 1.69 3.99
N ALA A 44 -8.83 1.50 4.36
CA ALA A 44 -7.74 2.38 3.97
C ALA A 44 -6.77 1.63 3.06
N LEU A 45 -6.32 2.29 2.01
CA LEU A 45 -5.27 1.79 1.11
C LEU A 45 -4.00 2.61 1.34
N VAL A 46 -2.87 1.93 1.57
CA VAL A 46 -1.56 2.56 1.74
C VAL A 46 -0.60 2.01 0.70
N ASN A 47 0.01 2.90 -0.08
CA ASN A 47 1.05 2.54 -1.04
C ASN A 47 2.42 2.49 -0.35
N LEU A 48 2.84 1.29 0.06
CA LEU A 48 4.12 1.09 0.75
C LEU A 48 5.32 1.41 -0.11
N LYS A 49 5.24 1.18 -1.43
CA LYS A 49 6.33 1.52 -2.36
C LYS A 49 6.58 3.03 -2.35
N LEU A 50 5.53 3.84 -2.46
CA LEU A 50 5.64 5.29 -2.38
C LEU A 50 6.25 5.74 -1.05
N LEU A 51 5.83 5.14 0.06
CA LEU A 51 6.38 5.45 1.39
C LEU A 51 7.89 5.18 1.45
N ILE A 52 8.32 4.01 0.96
CA ILE A 52 9.74 3.62 0.93
C ILE A 52 10.53 4.54 -0.01
N ASP A 53 9.99 4.86 -1.19
CA ASP A 53 10.64 5.74 -2.16
C ASP A 53 10.85 7.14 -1.55
N ARG A 54 9.82 7.70 -0.87
CA ARG A 54 9.92 8.97 -0.15
C ARG A 54 10.93 8.94 1.00
N TYR A 55 10.98 7.83 1.74
CA TYR A 55 11.96 7.65 2.80
C TYR A 55 13.40 7.63 2.27
N ASN A 56 13.62 6.95 1.14
CA ASN A 56 14.93 6.89 0.50
C ASN A 56 15.34 8.24 -0.11
N GLU A 57 14.40 8.96 -0.72
CA GLU A 57 14.58 10.33 -1.20
C GLU A 57 15.01 11.26 -0.04
N TRP A 58 14.27 11.24 1.07
CA TRP A 58 14.60 12.02 2.25
C TRP A 58 15.99 11.70 2.81
N LYS A 59 16.37 10.42 2.92
CA LYS A 59 17.71 10.03 3.37
C LYS A 59 18.83 10.55 2.48
N ARG A 60 18.58 10.59 1.16
CA ARG A 60 19.56 11.09 0.18
C ARG A 60 19.71 12.60 0.26
N GLU A 61 18.62 13.32 0.49
CA GLU A 61 18.63 14.79 0.57
C GLU A 61 19.11 15.32 1.92
N PHE A 62 18.89 14.56 2.99
CA PHE A 62 19.19 14.98 4.36
C PHE A 62 19.99 13.92 5.14
N PRO A 63 21.21 13.56 4.68
CA PRO A 63 21.99 12.48 5.29
C PRO A 63 22.37 12.72 6.76
N GLN A 64 22.37 13.98 7.20
CA GLN A 64 22.68 14.40 8.57
C GLN A 64 21.50 14.30 9.54
N ILE A 65 20.26 14.18 9.05
CA ILE A 65 19.09 14.12 9.92
C ILE A 65 18.88 12.65 10.33
N GLN A 66 19.01 12.36 11.62
CA GLN A 66 18.67 11.05 12.15
C GLN A 66 17.15 10.94 12.34
N VAL A 67 16.55 9.91 11.75
CA VAL A 67 15.16 9.53 12.04
C VAL A 67 15.10 9.12 13.50
N HIS A 68 14.31 9.82 14.31
CA HIS A 68 14.05 9.39 15.68
C HIS A 68 13.33 8.03 15.64
N LYS A 69 13.99 7.02 16.19
CA LYS A 69 13.34 5.72 16.47
C LYS A 69 12.61 5.88 17.80
N HIS A 70 11.28 5.82 17.75
CA HIS A 70 10.45 5.63 18.93
C HIS A 70 10.43 4.17 19.34
#